data_AF-A0A7V3CX41-F1
#
_entry.id   AF-A0A7V3CX41-F1
#
_cell.length_a   1.000
_cell.length_b   1.000
_cell.length_c   1.000
_cell.angle_alpha   90.00
_cell.angle_beta   90.00
_cell.angle_gamma   90.00
#
_symmetry.space_group_name_H-M   'P 1'
#
loop_
_entity.id
_entity.type
_entity.pdbx_description
1 polymer ?
#
loop_
_entity_poly.entity_id
_entity_poly.type
_entity_poly.pdbx_seq_one_letter_code
_entity_poly.pdbx_strand_id
1 'polypeptide(L)' 'MNSSELGSKTAKNGFINEDYVVNKFNNWKKDNDAKQWLTIMNYDLNDIESVEAVKIAG' A
#
# COMPACT_ATOMS: atom_id res chain seq x y z
N MET A 1 -15.02 -5.05 -11.83
CA MET A 1 -14.36 -4.07 -10.93
C MET A 1 -13.41 -3.26 -11.78
N ASN A 2 -13.65 -1.95 -11.92
CA ASN A 2 -12.85 -1.07 -12.78
C ASN A 2 -11.63 -0.54 -12.01
N SER A 3 -10.47 -0.44 -12.66
CA SER A 3 -9.21 0.06 -12.08
C SER A 3 -9.34 1.43 -11.40
N SER A 4 -10.29 2.25 -11.88
CA SER A 4 -10.62 3.56 -11.34
C SER A 4 -11.21 3.53 -9.92
N GLU A 5 -11.93 2.46 -9.55
CA GLU A 5 -12.49 2.32 -8.20
C GLU A 5 -11.42 1.97 -7.17
N LEU A 6 -10.39 1.23 -7.56
CA LEU A 6 -9.21 0.94 -6.74
C LEU A 6 -8.41 2.21 -6.47
N GLY A 7 -8.14 3.01 -7.50
CA GLY A 7 -7.45 4.30 -7.35
C GLY A 7 -8.24 5.32 -6.51
N SER A 8 -9.57 5.36 -6.66
CA SER A 8 -10.43 6.29 -5.92
C SER A 8 -10.52 5.97 -4.43
N LYS A 9 -10.56 4.69 -4.03
CA LYS A 9 -10.54 4.31 -2.60
C LYS A 9 -9.23 4.69 -1.92
N THR A 10 -8.09 4.58 -2.61
CA THR A 10 -6.77 4.96 -2.08
C THR A 10 -6.61 6.48 -1.97
N ALA A 11 -7.20 7.25 -2.89
CA ALA A 11 -7.07 8.71 -2.96
C ALA A 11 -8.16 9.51 -2.19
N LYS A 12 -9.23 8.86 -1.71
CA LYS A 12 -10.39 9.54 -1.09
C LYS A 12 -10.08 10.29 0.21
N ASN A 13 -8.92 10.07 0.82
CA ASN A 13 -8.43 10.87 1.96
C ASN A 13 -7.55 12.07 1.58
N GLY A 14 -7.52 12.48 0.30
CA GLY A 14 -7.17 13.85 -0.11
C GLY A 14 -5.70 14.26 0.09
N PHE A 15 -4.76 13.53 -0.49
CA PHE A 15 -3.29 13.73 -0.41
C PHE A 15 -2.65 13.10 0.83
N ILE A 16 -2.61 11.77 0.82
CA ILE A 16 -1.71 11.02 1.69
C ILE A 16 -0.27 11.33 1.27
N ASN A 17 0.55 11.88 2.19
CA ASN A 17 1.98 12.10 1.96
C ASN A 17 2.67 10.76 1.63
N GLU A 18 3.64 10.79 0.71
CA GLU A 18 4.48 9.63 0.37
C GLU A 18 5.09 8.97 1.62
N ASP A 19 5.50 9.76 2.62
CA ASP A 19 6.07 9.23 3.87
C ASP A 19 5.05 8.39 4.64
N TYR A 20 3.76 8.73 4.57
CA TYR A 20 2.71 7.93 5.21
C TYR A 20 2.51 6.59 4.51
N VAL A 21 2.53 6.57 3.17
CA VAL A 21 2.45 5.33 2.39
C VAL A 21 3.66 4.44 2.65
N VAL A 22 4.86 5.03 2.67
CA VAL A 22 6.11 4.34 3.04
C VAL A 22 5.99 3.70 4.43
N ASN A 23 5.51 4.46 5.42
CA ASN A 23 5.33 3.94 6.77
C ASN A 23 4.31 2.79 6.83
N LYS A 24 3.24 2.84 6.04
CA LYS A 24 2.25 1.74 5.97
C LYS A 24 2.86 0.46 5.40
N PHE A 25 3.59 0.54 4.29
CA PHE A 25 4.22 -0.64 3.70
C PHE A 25 5.32 -1.22 4.60
N ASN A 26 6.14 -0.39 5.24
CA ASN A 26 7.14 -0.87 6.19
C ASN A 26 6.52 -1.51 7.45
N ASN A 27 5.26 -1.19 7.76
CA ASN A 27 4.50 -1.78 8.85
C ASN A 27 3.41 -2.76 8.38
N TRP A 28 3.49 -3.29 7.16
CA TRP A 28 2.40 -4.03 6.52
C TRP A 28 1.85 -5.20 7.36
N LYS A 29 2.67 -5.87 8.17
CA LYS A 29 2.22 -6.97 9.04
C LYS A 29 1.14 -6.53 10.04
N LYS A 30 1.14 -5.26 10.45
CA LYS A 30 0.18 -4.66 11.39
C LYS A 30 -0.80 -3.68 10.72
N ASP A 31 -0.52 -3.27 9.48
CA ASP A 31 -1.34 -2.29 8.76
C ASP A 31 -2.32 -2.98 7.79
N ASN A 32 -3.61 -2.77 8.02
CA ASN A 32 -4.66 -3.43 7.22
C ASN A 32 -4.77 -2.85 5.81
N ASP A 33 -4.47 -1.57 5.62
CA ASP A 33 -4.53 -0.95 4.29
C ASP A 33 -3.37 -1.48 3.44
N ALA A 34 -2.16 -1.57 4.01
CA ALA A 34 -1.01 -2.15 3.32
C ALA A 34 -1.24 -3.62 2.92
N LYS A 35 -1.84 -4.44 3.78
CA LYS A 35 -2.22 -5.83 3.44
C LYS A 35 -3.20 -5.86 2.26
N GLN A 36 -4.23 -5.01 2.29
CA GLN A 36 -5.19 -4.94 1.19
C GLN A 36 -4.51 -4.52 -0.11
N TRP A 37 -3.61 -3.53 -0.07
CA TRP A 37 -2.85 -3.11 -1.26
C TRP A 37 -1.96 -4.22 -1.81
N LEU A 38 -1.23 -4.94 -0.95
CA LEU A 38 -0.40 -6.09 -1.36
C LEU A 38 -1.26 -7.17 -2.03
N THR A 39 -2.43 -7.50 -1.47
CA THR A 39 -3.36 -8.45 -2.08
C THR A 39 -3.93 -7.93 -3.40
N ILE A 40 -4.27 -6.64 -3.52
CA ILE A 40 -4.74 -6.03 -4.77
C ILE A 40 -3.63 -6.07 -5.84
N MET A 41 -2.36 -5.93 -5.43
CA MET A 41 -1.19 -6.11 -6.28
C MET A 41 -0.85 -7.59 -6.55
N ASN A 42 -1.71 -8.52 -6.12
CA ASN A 42 -1.59 -9.96 -6.35
C ASN A 42 -0.40 -10.64 -5.64
N TYR A 43 -0.02 -10.14 -4.47
CA TYR A 43 0.89 -10.85 -3.55
C TYR A 43 0.09 -11.72 -2.56
N ASP A 44 0.56 -12.95 -2.32
CA ASP A 44 0.11 -13.77 -1.19
C ASP A 44 0.82 -13.31 0.09
N LEU A 45 0.05 -12.87 1.09
CA LEU A 45 0.59 -12.37 2.35
C LEU A 45 1.36 -13.43 3.15
N ASN A 46 1.12 -14.72 2.91
CA ASN A 46 1.82 -15.81 3.58
C ASN A 46 3.21 -16.07 2.98
N ASP A 47 3.43 -15.66 1.73
CA ASP A 47 4.70 -15.87 1.01
C ASP A 47 5.65 -14.66 1.12
N ILE A 48 5.16 -13.53 1.66
CA ILE A 48 5.98 -12.33 1.85
C ILE A 48 6.90 -12.48 3.07
N GLU A 49 8.19 -12.63 2.82
CA GLU A 49 9.23 -12.62 3.86
C GLU A 49 9.38 -11.22 4.50
N SER A 50 9.55 -10.20 3.65
CA SER A 50 9.75 -8.80 4.05
C SER A 50 9.20 -7.83 3.00
N VAL A 51 8.85 -6.62 3.45
CA VAL A 51 8.52 -5.48 2.58
C VAL A 51 9.35 -4.31 3.04
N GLU A 52 10.00 -3.65 2.09
CA GLU A 52 10.70 -2.39 2.29
C GLU A 52 10.13 -1.37 1.29
N ALA A 53 9.68 -0.24 1.80
CA ALA A 53 9.27 0.92 1.03
C ALA A 53 10.25 2.06 1.31
N VAL A 54 10.75 2.66 0.24
CA VAL A 54 11.62 3.83 0.26
C VAL A 54 11.02 4.92 -0.63
N LYS A 55 11.19 6.17 -0.21
CA LYS A 55 10.83 7.33 -1.01
C LYS A 55 11.89 7.56 -2.08
N ILE A 56 11.46 7.78 -3.32
CA ILE A 56 12.38 8.14 -4.41
C ILE A 56 12.32 9.67 -4.54
N ALA A 57 13.47 10.34 -4.45
CA ALA A 57 13.58 11.75 -4.79
C ALA A 57 13.80 11.87 -6.30
N GLY A 58 12.97 12.67 -6.97
CA GLY A 58 13.12 13.07 -8.36
C GLY A 58 13.68 14.48 -8.50
#